data_AF-A0A7S1E267-F1
#
_entry.id   AF-A0A7S1E267-F1
#
_cell.length_a   1.000
_cell.length_b   1.000
_cell.length_c   1.000
_cell.angle_alpha   90.00
_cell.angle_beta   90.00
_cell.angle_gamma   90.00
#
_symmetry.space_group_name_H-M   'P 1'
#
loop_
_entity.id
_entity.type
_entity.pdbx_description
1 polymer ?
#
loop_
_entity_poly.entity_id
_entity_poly.type
_entity_poly.pdbx_seq_one_letter_code
_entity_poly.pdbx_strand_id
1 'polypeptide(L)'
;SSPYVSLGGFEIPLTYHQLGVIFESPHRLFCLLSFEQCAHYESYNIEGMSQWVEKPMVGFRWLVEQNIIVSSMMFFLSFTFLCMLNLIEMSVVNPVFGFSLMMMAFIASRCHFAIKKV
;
A
#
# COMPACT_ATOMS: atom_id res chain seq x y z
N SER A 1 17.08 7.59 18.54
CA SER A 1 15.78 6.99 18.12
C SER A 1 16.08 5.81 17.23
N SER A 2 15.50 4.64 17.49
CA SER A 2 15.65 3.45 16.62
C SER A 2 15.08 3.78 15.22
N PRO A 3 15.77 3.46 14.12
CA PRO A 3 15.26 3.71 12.77
C PRO A 3 14.13 2.76 12.36
N TYR A 4 13.83 1.79 13.23
CA TYR A 4 12.86 0.72 13.04
C TYR A 4 11.52 1.03 13.71
N VAL A 5 10.46 0.47 13.15
CA VAL A 5 9.10 0.58 13.67
C VAL A 5 8.93 -0.44 14.80
N SER A 6 8.56 0.03 15.99
CA SER A 6 8.28 -0.84 17.14
C SER A 6 6.77 -0.97 17.39
N LEU A 7 6.25 -2.20 17.42
CA LEU A 7 4.87 -2.50 17.85
C LEU A 7 4.91 -3.32 19.13
N GLY A 8 4.34 -2.80 20.22
CA GLY A 8 4.18 -3.56 21.48
C GLY A 8 5.49 -4.09 22.08
N GLY A 9 6.61 -3.38 21.89
CA GLY A 9 7.94 -3.80 22.35
C GLY A 9 8.71 -4.71 21.39
N PHE A 10 8.13 -5.10 20.26
CA PHE A 10 8.83 -5.82 19.19
C PHE A 10 9.25 -4.86 18.09
N GLU A 11 10.55 -4.86 17.75
CA GLU A 11 11.06 -4.12 16.60
C GLU A 11 10.78 -4.92 15.31
N ILE A 12 10.06 -4.30 14.39
CA ILE A 12 9.80 -4.84 13.07
C ILE A 12 10.99 -4.41 12.20
N PRO A 13 11.54 -5.28 11.33
CA PRO A 13 12.61 -4.93 10.40
C PRO A 13 12.12 -4.01 9.24
N LEU A 14 11.20 -3.09 9.53
CA LEU A 14 10.77 -2.02 8.64
C LEU A 14 11.30 -0.69 9.18
N THR A 15 11.98 0.05 8.32
CA THR A 15 12.42 1.41 8.64
C THR A 15 11.29 2.42 8.38
N TYR A 16 11.29 3.54 9.11
CA TYR A 16 10.36 4.64 8.84
C TYR A 16 10.46 5.17 7.40
N HIS A 17 11.67 5.09 6.80
CA HIS A 17 11.88 5.46 5.40
C HIS A 17 11.16 4.51 4.43
N GLN A 18 11.26 3.19 4.64
CA GLN A 18 10.55 2.21 3.82
C GLN A 18 9.04 2.36 3.93
N LEU A 19 8.53 2.64 5.14
CA LEU A 19 7.11 2.98 5.30
C LEU A 19 6.73 4.21 4.47
N GLY A 20 7.52 5.27 4.52
CA GLY A 20 7.29 6.48 3.71
C GLY A 20 7.19 6.18 2.21
N VAL A 21 8.09 5.35 1.68
CA VAL A 21 8.07 4.94 0.26
C VAL A 21 6.83 4.12 -0.10
N ILE A 22 6.34 3.30 0.83
CA ILE A 22 5.12 2.51 0.65
C ILE A 22 3.89 3.42 0.66
N PHE A 23 3.82 4.43 1.53
CA PHE A 23 2.70 5.38 1.58
C PHE A 23 2.66 6.35 0.40
N GLU A 24 3.76 6.49 -0.34
CA GLU A 24 3.80 7.20 -1.62
C GLU A 24 3.21 6.39 -2.79
N SER A 25 3.07 5.06 -2.67
CA SER A 25 2.53 4.22 -3.76
C SER A 25 1.10 4.64 -4.20
N PRO A 26 0.13 4.84 -3.28
CA PRO A 26 -1.19 5.37 -3.63
C PRO A 26 -1.13 6.72 -4.37
N HIS A 27 -0.23 7.61 -3.95
CA HIS A 27 -0.07 8.94 -4.55
C HIS A 27 0.47 8.84 -5.97
N ARG A 28 1.50 8.01 -6.20
CA ARG A 28 2.02 7.75 -7.55
C ARG A 28 0.97 7.13 -8.48
N LEU A 29 0.19 6.16 -7.97
CA LEU A 29 -0.89 5.56 -8.74
C LEU A 29 -1.98 6.59 -9.09
N PHE A 30 -2.36 7.44 -8.14
CA PHE A 30 -3.30 8.53 -8.39
C PHE A 30 -2.76 9.48 -9.46
N CYS A 31 -1.50 9.92 -9.37
CA CYS A 31 -0.89 10.76 -10.39
C CYS A 31 -0.86 10.11 -11.78
N LEU A 32 -0.56 8.81 -11.86
CA LEU A 32 -0.55 8.07 -13.12
C LEU A 32 -1.93 8.02 -13.80
N LEU A 33 -3.00 7.93 -13.01
CA LEU A 33 -4.36 7.84 -13.53
C LEU A 33 -5.01 9.21 -13.81
N SER A 34 -4.65 10.22 -13.02
CA SER A 34 -5.28 11.55 -13.05
C SER A 34 -4.49 12.57 -13.88
N PHE A 35 -3.30 12.21 -14.40
CA PHE A 35 -2.43 13.05 -15.23
C PHE A 35 -2.30 14.49 -14.68
N GLU A 36 -2.91 15.47 -15.34
CA GLU A 36 -2.81 16.91 -15.00
C GLU A 36 -3.52 17.28 -13.69
N GLN A 37 -4.48 16.48 -13.24
CA GLN A 37 -5.22 16.78 -12.02
C GLN A 37 -4.42 16.46 -10.76
N CYS A 38 -3.33 15.67 -10.86
CA CYS A 38 -2.57 15.29 -9.66
C CYS A 38 -2.01 16.50 -8.91
N ALA A 39 -1.37 17.41 -9.64
CA ALA A 39 -0.80 18.63 -9.08
C ALA A 39 -1.87 19.58 -8.50
N HIS A 40 -3.12 19.50 -8.97
CA HIS A 40 -4.23 20.29 -8.45
C HIS A 40 -4.79 19.75 -7.12
N TYR A 41 -4.71 18.44 -6.89
CA TYR A 41 -5.16 17.80 -5.65
C TYR A 41 -4.04 17.63 -4.63
N GLU A 42 -2.79 17.85 -5.04
CA GLU A 42 -1.67 17.90 -4.13
C GLU A 42 -1.77 19.14 -3.24
N SER A 43 -1.79 18.92 -1.93
CA SER A 43 -1.87 19.97 -0.93
C SER A 43 -0.86 19.70 0.16
N TYR A 44 -0.27 20.78 0.66
CA TYR A 44 0.79 20.75 1.66
C TYR A 44 0.31 21.44 2.93
N ASN A 45 0.72 20.93 4.08
CA ASN A 45 0.46 21.58 5.36
C ASN A 45 1.41 22.78 5.56
N ILE A 46 1.24 23.49 6.69
CA ILE A 46 2.09 24.65 7.04
C ILE A 46 3.59 24.31 7.19
N GLU A 47 3.92 23.03 7.38
CA GLU A 47 5.28 22.50 7.51
C GLU A 47 5.87 22.06 6.15
N GLY A 48 5.09 22.17 5.07
CA GLY A 48 5.51 21.74 3.73
C GLY A 48 5.41 20.22 3.51
N MET A 49 4.68 19.49 4.36
CA MET A 49 4.43 18.06 4.18
C MET A 49 3.19 17.83 3.32
N SER A 50 3.30 16.95 2.33
CA SER A 50 2.16 16.55 1.49
C SER A 50 1.08 15.85 2.32
N GLN A 51 -0.19 16.19 2.09
CA GLN A 51 -1.32 15.54 2.76
C GLN A 51 -1.38 14.03 2.51
N TRP A 52 -0.78 13.55 1.41
CA TRP A 52 -0.65 12.13 1.09
C TRP A 52 0.27 11.37 2.06
N VAL A 53 1.18 12.08 2.72
CA VAL A 53 2.10 11.53 3.73
C VAL A 53 1.60 11.82 5.15
N GLU A 54 1.10 13.04 5.36
CA GLU A 54 0.62 13.50 6.67
C GLU A 54 -0.55 12.64 7.18
N LYS A 55 -1.57 12.40 6.35
CA LYS A 55 -2.77 11.66 6.76
C LYS A 55 -2.46 10.22 7.18
N PRO A 56 -1.71 9.41 6.40
CA PRO A 56 -1.27 8.10 6.86
C PRO A 56 -0.45 8.20 8.14
N MET A 57 0.50 9.14 8.25
CA MET A 57 1.33 9.28 9.44
C MET A 57 0.49 9.49 10.71
N VAL A 58 -0.50 10.38 10.67
CA VAL A 58 -1.43 10.62 11.79
C VAL A 58 -2.23 9.36 12.10
N GLY A 59 -2.74 8.65 11.08
CA GLY A 59 -3.44 7.39 11.24
C GLY A 59 -2.57 6.30 11.89
N PHE A 60 -1.30 6.19 11.50
CA PHE A 60 -0.35 5.24 12.10
C PHE A 60 0.00 5.59 13.54
N ARG A 61 0.18 6.88 13.87
CA ARG A 61 0.39 7.29 15.27
C ARG A 61 -0.80 6.90 16.14
N TRP A 62 -2.02 7.20 15.69
CA TRP A 62 -3.23 6.77 16.38
C TRP A 62 -3.31 5.25 16.54
N LEU A 63 -2.88 4.50 15.52
CA LEU A 63 -2.91 3.05 15.53
C LEU A 63 -1.92 2.43 16.52
N VAL A 64 -0.74 3.01 16.67
CA VAL A 64 0.29 2.55 17.62
C VAL A 64 -0.16 2.77 19.08
N GLU A 65 -1.03 3.76 19.33
CA GLU A 65 -1.61 4.02 20.65
C GLU A 65 -2.74 3.04 21.03
N GLN A 66 -3.23 2.22 20.08
CA GLN A 66 -4.27 1.22 20.36
C GLN A 66 -3.71 -0.04 21.04
N ASN A 67 -4.61 -0.94 21.47
CA ASN A 67 -4.20 -2.23 22.00
C ASN A 67 -3.53 -3.09 20.90
N ILE A 68 -2.61 -3.97 21.31
CA ILE A 68 -1.80 -4.76 20.37
C ILE A 68 -2.63 -5.57 19.36
N ILE A 69 -3.82 -6.04 19.76
CA ILE A 69 -4.70 -6.82 18.88
C ILE A 69 -5.27 -5.92 17.77
N VAL A 70 -5.84 -4.76 18.10
CA VAL A 70 -6.41 -3.85 17.11
C VAL A 70 -5.29 -3.28 16.23
N SER A 71 -4.17 -2.88 16.82
CA SER A 71 -3.01 -2.40 16.06
C SER A 71 -2.52 -3.44 15.06
N SER A 72 -2.39 -4.70 15.48
CA SER A 72 -1.93 -5.78 14.59
C SER A 72 -2.92 -6.07 13.46
N MET A 73 -4.22 -6.15 13.77
CA MET A 73 -5.26 -6.39 12.76
C MET A 73 -5.30 -5.28 11.73
N MET A 74 -5.31 -4.02 12.17
CA MET A 74 -5.37 -2.86 11.27
C MET A 74 -4.07 -2.69 10.49
N PHE A 75 -2.92 -2.98 11.10
CA PHE A 75 -1.63 -2.98 10.39
C PHE A 75 -1.65 -4.02 9.27
N PHE A 76 -2.12 -5.24 9.55
CA PHE A 76 -2.24 -6.29 8.54
C PHE A 76 -3.20 -5.92 7.40
N LEU A 77 -4.36 -5.35 7.73
CA LEU A 77 -5.32 -4.86 6.73
C LEU A 77 -4.74 -3.74 5.86
N SER A 78 -4.09 -2.75 6.50
CA SER A 78 -3.44 -1.64 5.81
C SER A 78 -2.32 -2.13 4.89
N PHE A 79 -1.50 -3.06 5.38
CA PHE A 79 -0.42 -3.67 4.60
C PHE A 79 -0.97 -4.45 3.41
N THR A 80 -2.01 -5.26 3.60
CA THR A 80 -2.67 -6.00 2.51
C THR A 80 -3.22 -5.04 1.45
N PHE A 81 -3.89 -3.97 1.88
CA PHE A 81 -4.40 -2.93 0.98
C PHE A 81 -3.28 -2.25 0.18
N LEU A 82 -2.17 -1.89 0.83
CA LEU A 82 -1.01 -1.28 0.18
C LEU A 82 -0.34 -2.25 -0.82
N CYS A 83 -0.22 -3.54 -0.48
CA CYS A 83 0.26 -4.55 -1.41
C CYS A 83 -0.63 -4.66 -2.65
N MET A 84 -1.96 -4.61 -2.48
CA MET A 84 -2.89 -4.64 -3.60
C MET A 84 -2.75 -3.39 -4.49
N LEU A 85 -2.65 -2.20 -3.89
CA LEU A 85 -2.41 -0.95 -4.65
C LEU A 85 -1.09 -0.99 -5.41
N ASN A 86 -0.03 -1.50 -4.79
CA ASN A 86 1.28 -1.62 -5.44
C ASN A 86 1.24 -2.65 -6.59
N LEU A 87 0.53 -3.77 -6.43
CA LEU A 87 0.30 -4.71 -7.53
C LEU A 87 -0.44 -4.06 -8.71
N ILE A 88 -1.42 -3.20 -8.43
CA ILE A 88 -2.12 -2.43 -9.45
C ILE A 88 -1.17 -1.44 -10.12
N GLU A 89 -0.41 -0.67 -9.33
CA GLU A 89 0.61 0.26 -9.83
C GLU A 89 1.59 -0.44 -10.77
N MET A 90 2.15 -1.57 -10.36
CA MET A 90 3.08 -2.35 -11.17
C MET A 90 2.43 -2.89 -12.46
N SER A 91 1.15 -3.25 -12.41
CA SER A 91 0.40 -3.73 -13.58
C SER A 91 0.11 -2.60 -14.58
N VAL A 92 -0.11 -1.38 -14.09
CA VAL A 92 -0.36 -0.19 -14.92
C VAL A 92 0.95 0.33 -15.53
N VAL A 93 2.01 0.41 -14.74
CA VAL A 93 3.32 0.92 -15.18
C VAL A 93 4.02 -0.08 -16.13
N ASN A 94 3.91 -1.38 -15.86
CA ASN A 94 4.49 -2.44 -16.68
C ASN A 94 3.39 -3.29 -17.34
N PRO A 95 2.92 -2.92 -18.55
CA PRO A 95 1.81 -3.62 -19.19
C PRO A 95 2.12 -5.11 -19.43
N VAL A 96 3.37 -5.47 -19.71
CA VAL A 96 3.81 -6.88 -19.86
C VAL A 96 3.56 -7.69 -18.58
N PHE A 97 3.83 -7.10 -17.42
CA PHE A 97 3.57 -7.71 -16.12
C PHE A 97 2.06 -7.82 -15.83
N GLY A 98 1.28 -6.80 -16.20
CA GLY A 98 -0.18 -6.85 -16.10
C GLY A 98 -0.79 -7.96 -16.97
N PHE A 99 -0.33 -8.10 -18.22
CA PHE A 99 -0.80 -9.16 -19.13
C PHE A 99 -0.43 -10.56 -18.63
N SER A 100 0.77 -10.76 -18.08
CA SER A 100 1.18 -12.07 -17.55
C SER A 100 0.35 -12.47 -16.33
N LEU A 101 0.05 -11.53 -15.42
CA LEU A 101 -0.86 -11.75 -14.28
C LEU A 101 -2.26 -12.14 -14.75
N MET A 102 -2.81 -11.44 -15.75
CA MET A 102 -4.14 -11.73 -16.28
C MET A 102 -4.20 -13.13 -16.93
N MET A 103 -3.16 -13.51 -17.68
CA MET A 103 -3.04 -14.85 -18.27
C MET A 103 -2.95 -15.95 -17.21
N MET A 104 -2.15 -15.75 -16.16
CA MET A 104 -2.05 -16.68 -15.04
C MET A 104 -3.38 -16.84 -14.31
N ALA A 105 -4.09 -15.74 -14.05
CA ALA A 105 -5.42 -15.77 -13.43
C ALA A 105 -6.44 -16.51 -14.32
N PHE A 106 -6.40 -16.28 -15.63
CA PHE A 106 -7.25 -16.97 -16.58
C PHE A 106 -6.98 -18.49 -16.58
N ILE A 107 -5.72 -18.90 -16.68
CA ILE A 107 -5.32 -20.32 -16.62
C ILE A 107 -5.76 -20.94 -15.28
N ALA A 108 -5.50 -20.28 -14.16
CA ALA A 108 -5.88 -20.77 -12.83
C ALA A 108 -7.40 -20.93 -12.69
N SER A 109 -8.20 -19.98 -13.21
CA SER A 109 -9.66 -20.07 -13.20
C SER A 109 -10.19 -21.26 -14.02
N ARG A 110 -9.54 -21.54 -15.16
CA ARG A 110 -9.85 -22.68 -16.02
C ARG A 110 -9.43 -24.00 -15.37
N CYS A 111 -8.26 -24.07 -14.74
CA CYS A 111 -7.80 -25.23 -13.98
C CYS A 111 -8.71 -25.54 -12.80
N HIS A 112 -9.11 -24.53 -12.02
CA HIS A 112 -10.04 -24.71 -10.90
C HIS A 112 -11.41 -25.22 -11.37
N PHE A 113 -11.92 -24.73 -12.50
CA PHE A 113 -13.18 -25.21 -13.08
C PHE A 113 -13.07 -26.64 -13.64
N ALA A 114 -11.92 -27.02 -14.20
CA ALA A 114 -11.65 -28.38 -14.67
C ALA A 114 -11.58 -29.38 -13.50
N ILE A 115 -10.95 -29.00 -12.38
CA ILE A 115 -10.85 -29.84 -11.17
C ILE A 115 -12.21 -30.04 -10.50
N LYS A 116 -13.09 -29.02 -10.46
CA LYS A 116 -14.44 -29.14 -9.90
C LYS A 116 -15.40 -30.00 -10.75
N LYS A 117 -15.04 -30.34 -12.00
CA LYS A 117 -15.86 -31.14 -12.91
C LYS A 117 -15.52 -32.64 -12.90
N VAL A 118 -14.41 -33.02 -12.27
CA VAL A 118 -13.99 -34.41 -12.02
C VAL A 118 -14.50 -34.84 -10.67
#